data_AF-B0NB81-F1
#
_entry.id   AF-B0NB81-F1
#
_cell.length_a   1.000
_cell.length_b   1.000
_cell.length_c   1.000
_cell.angle_alpha   90.00
_cell.angle_beta   90.00
_cell.angle_gamma   90.00
#
_symmetry.space_group_name_H-M   'P 1'
#
loop_
_entity.id
_entity.type
_entity.pdbx_description
1 polymer ?
#
loop_
_entity_poly.entity_id
_entity_poly.type
_entity_poly.pdbx_seq_one_letter_code
_entity_poly.pdbx_strand_id
1 'polypeptide(L)'
;MPNIKLMETALPVAPLKIAALDSCKVMGQKVNDYIVRFRQDTLKESLDSPLFSSYQLDNYLIDCHCPRFGTGEAKGIIGESIRGKDLFIMVDVCNYSLTYTVNGHLNHMSPDDHYQDLKRVISAANGKAHRVNVIMPFLYESRQHKRTKRESLDCALALQELVDMGVTNILTFDAHDPRVQNSIPLHGFDNFNPPYQFMKALLRAEPELIVDKERLMVVSPDEGAMHRAVYFSNVLGVNMGMFYKRRDYSTVINGKNPIVAHEFLGDDIKGKNVIIVDDMISSGESMLDVARQIKDRGADRVFVCTSFGLFTEGFDMFDEYYEKGYIDRVITTNLTYLPPAVHEKPYFVIADMSKYIALIIDSFNHDISIGAVLNPTDKIHKLLEKHRNSL
;
A
#
# COMPACT_ATOMS: atom_id res chain seq x y z
N MET A 1 -14.71 -2.75 17.61
CA MET A 1 -14.10 -1.72 16.73
C MET A 1 -14.04 -0.41 17.52
N PRO A 2 -12.90 -0.06 18.11
CA PRO A 2 -12.80 1.08 19.03
C PRO A 2 -12.99 2.46 18.37
N ASN A 3 -12.78 2.61 17.04
CA ASN A 3 -12.94 3.90 16.36
C ASN A 3 -14.39 4.26 16.00
N ILE A 4 -15.30 3.29 15.86
CA ILE A 4 -16.69 3.58 15.44
C ILE A 4 -17.41 4.41 16.51
N LYS A 5 -17.22 4.11 17.80
CA LYS A 5 -17.82 4.88 18.90
C LYS A 5 -17.36 6.35 18.98
N LEU A 6 -16.14 6.65 18.52
CA LEU A 6 -15.64 8.02 18.44
C LEU A 6 -16.28 8.77 17.26
N MET A 7 -16.46 8.06 16.14
CA MET A 7 -17.16 8.56 14.95
C MET A 7 -18.65 8.83 15.22
N GLU A 8 -19.29 8.11 16.15
CA GLU A 8 -20.67 8.38 16.60
C GLU A 8 -20.84 9.76 17.27
N THR A 9 -19.74 10.36 17.74
CA THR A 9 -19.77 11.61 18.53
C THR A 9 -19.12 12.82 17.85
N ALA A 10 -18.39 12.60 16.74
CA ALA A 10 -17.72 13.66 15.99
C ALA A 10 -18.53 14.02 14.75
N LEU A 11 -18.65 15.32 14.46
CA LEU A 11 -19.24 15.78 13.18
C LEU A 11 -18.16 15.76 12.09
N PRO A 12 -18.52 15.44 10.83
CA PRO A 12 -17.60 15.57 9.72
C PRO A 12 -17.21 17.04 9.49
N VAL A 13 -15.97 17.28 9.09
CA VAL A 13 -15.41 18.62 8.77
C VAL A 13 -16.18 19.28 7.62
N ALA A 14 -16.46 18.50 6.59
CA ALA A 14 -17.26 18.90 5.43
C ALA A 14 -17.83 17.66 4.73
N PRO A 15 -18.84 17.82 3.85
CA PRO A 15 -19.39 16.69 3.13
C PRO A 15 -18.32 15.96 2.31
N LEU A 16 -18.22 14.65 2.52
CA LEU A 16 -17.23 13.79 1.90
C LEU A 16 -17.50 13.60 0.41
N LYS A 17 -16.46 13.71 -0.42
CA LYS A 17 -16.47 13.27 -1.82
C LYS A 17 -15.17 12.56 -2.17
N ILE A 18 -15.24 11.53 -3.02
CA ILE A 18 -14.10 10.72 -3.43
C ILE A 18 -13.98 10.78 -4.96
N ALA A 19 -12.84 11.27 -5.45
CA ALA A 19 -12.46 11.22 -6.86
C ALA A 19 -11.51 10.04 -7.08
N ALA A 20 -12.06 8.87 -7.41
CA ALA A 20 -11.25 7.72 -7.79
C ALA A 20 -10.89 7.83 -9.27
N LEU A 21 -9.63 8.10 -9.58
CA LEU A 21 -9.15 8.10 -10.96
C LEU A 21 -9.29 6.70 -11.58
N ASP A 22 -9.30 6.62 -12.90
CA ASP A 22 -9.47 5.35 -13.62
C ASP A 22 -8.46 4.28 -13.15
N SER A 23 -7.24 4.68 -12.79
CA SER A 23 -6.20 3.77 -12.28
C SER A 23 -6.56 3.13 -10.93
N CYS A 24 -7.43 3.77 -10.15
CA CYS A 24 -7.82 3.33 -8.81
C CYS A 24 -9.31 3.00 -8.70
N LYS A 25 -10.06 2.97 -9.81
CA LYS A 25 -11.54 2.90 -9.82
C LYS A 25 -12.11 1.69 -9.06
N VAL A 26 -11.51 0.52 -9.23
CA VAL A 26 -11.93 -0.72 -8.54
C VAL A 26 -11.74 -0.61 -7.02
N MET A 27 -10.60 -0.05 -6.59
CA MET A 27 -10.33 0.19 -5.17
C MET A 27 -11.26 1.27 -4.62
N GLY A 28 -11.45 2.37 -5.35
CA GLY A 28 -12.36 3.46 -5.00
C GLY A 28 -13.78 2.97 -4.75
N GLN A 29 -14.30 2.07 -5.58
CA GLN A 29 -15.61 1.46 -5.36
C GLN A 29 -15.68 0.66 -4.06
N LYS A 30 -14.70 -0.22 -3.80
CA LYS A 30 -14.68 -1.01 -2.56
C LYS A 30 -14.60 -0.11 -1.32
N VAL A 31 -13.78 0.94 -1.39
CA VAL A 31 -13.64 1.94 -0.32
C VAL A 31 -14.97 2.66 -0.08
N ASN A 32 -15.62 3.14 -1.14
CA ASN A 32 -16.96 3.74 -1.06
C ASN A 32 -17.95 2.80 -0.37
N ASP A 33 -18.03 1.54 -0.80
CA ASP A 33 -18.99 0.58 -0.27
C ASP A 33 -18.77 0.29 1.23
N TYR A 34 -17.52 0.36 1.70
CA TYR A 34 -17.20 0.25 3.12
C TYR A 34 -17.65 1.51 3.89
N ILE A 35 -17.39 2.71 3.38
CA ILE A 35 -17.80 3.96 4.03
C ILE A 35 -19.32 4.06 4.13
N VAL A 36 -20.04 3.75 3.04
CA VAL A 36 -21.51 3.70 3.02
C VAL A 36 -22.02 2.78 4.13
N ARG A 37 -21.48 1.56 4.21
CA ARG A 37 -21.84 0.61 5.27
C ARG A 37 -21.54 1.15 6.68
N PHE A 38 -20.35 1.71 6.89
CA PHE A 38 -19.98 2.26 8.21
C PHE A 38 -20.96 3.34 8.65
N ARG A 39 -21.27 4.31 7.78
CA ARG A 39 -22.12 5.46 8.12
C ARG A 39 -23.60 5.11 8.25
N GLN A 40 -24.09 4.13 7.49
CA GLN A 40 -25.44 3.58 7.66
C GLN A 40 -25.59 2.83 9.00
N ASP A 41 -24.54 2.14 9.46
CA ASP A 41 -24.58 1.40 10.72
C ASP A 41 -24.45 2.29 11.97
N THR A 42 -23.82 3.47 11.85
CA THR A 42 -23.38 4.33 12.97
C THR A 42 -24.49 5.22 13.57
N LEU A 43 -25.42 5.73 12.76
CA LEU A 43 -26.43 6.70 13.23
C LEU A 43 -27.86 6.15 13.05
N LYS A 44 -28.38 5.51 14.11
CA LYS A 44 -29.78 5.05 14.17
C LYS A 44 -30.72 5.96 14.96
N GLU A 45 -30.20 6.92 15.75
CA GLU A 45 -31.02 7.63 16.76
C GLU A 45 -31.23 9.14 16.55
N SER A 46 -30.66 9.81 15.55
CA SER A 46 -31.05 11.20 15.24
C SER A 46 -30.61 11.62 13.83
N LEU A 47 -31.53 11.58 12.87
CA LEU A 47 -31.28 11.95 11.46
C LEU A 47 -32.00 13.23 11.01
N ASP A 48 -32.71 13.91 11.92
CA ASP A 48 -33.54 15.08 11.56
C ASP A 48 -32.74 16.39 11.46
N SER A 49 -31.42 16.36 11.64
CA SER A 49 -30.58 17.54 11.44
C SER A 49 -30.16 17.67 9.97
N PRO A 50 -30.35 18.85 9.33
CA PRO A 50 -29.83 19.15 8.00
C PRO A 50 -28.32 18.91 7.84
N LEU A 51 -27.56 18.92 8.95
CA LEU A 51 -26.12 18.63 8.96
C LEU A 51 -25.81 17.19 8.53
N PHE A 52 -26.71 16.22 8.76
CA PHE A 52 -26.51 14.81 8.40
C PHE A 52 -27.04 14.43 7.01
N SER A 53 -27.75 15.35 6.34
CA SER A 53 -28.34 15.10 5.00
C SER A 53 -27.31 14.72 3.93
N SER A 54 -26.07 15.18 4.09
CA SER A 54 -24.95 14.83 3.21
C SER A 54 -23.96 13.83 3.83
N TYR A 55 -24.27 13.37 5.05
CA TYR A 55 -23.44 12.42 5.78
C TYR A 55 -23.78 10.98 5.45
N GLN A 56 -25.06 10.63 5.28
CA GLN A 56 -25.54 9.31 4.87
C GLN A 56 -25.95 9.32 3.40
N LEU A 57 -24.97 9.19 2.52
CA LEU A 57 -25.19 8.99 1.09
C LEU A 57 -24.99 7.51 0.74
N ASP A 58 -25.69 7.06 -0.31
CA ASP A 58 -25.48 5.73 -0.90
C ASP A 58 -24.21 5.67 -1.77
N ASN A 59 -23.64 6.84 -2.09
CA ASN A 59 -22.43 6.96 -2.88
C ASN A 59 -21.69 8.28 -2.59
N TYR A 60 -20.38 8.18 -2.32
CA TYR A 60 -19.48 9.32 -2.15
C TYR A 60 -18.56 9.53 -3.36
N LEU A 61 -18.55 8.60 -4.32
CA LEU A 61 -17.78 8.76 -5.55
C LEU A 61 -18.35 9.88 -6.41
N ILE A 62 -17.45 10.68 -6.97
CA ILE A 62 -17.79 11.66 -8.00
C ILE A 62 -17.44 11.11 -9.38
N ASP A 63 -18.15 11.56 -10.40
CA ASP A 63 -17.71 11.36 -11.77
C ASP A 63 -16.47 12.22 -12.03
N CYS A 64 -15.33 11.58 -12.30
CA CYS A 64 -14.11 12.24 -12.74
C CYS A 64 -13.39 11.40 -13.80
N HIS A 65 -12.92 12.04 -14.85
CA HIS A 65 -12.24 11.38 -15.96
C HIS A 65 -11.18 12.30 -16.56
N CYS A 66 -10.15 11.71 -17.16
CA CYS A 66 -9.05 12.42 -17.83
C CYS A 66 -9.00 12.09 -19.33
N PRO A 67 -9.98 12.56 -20.13
CA PRO A 67 -10.02 12.24 -21.55
C PRO A 67 -8.80 12.84 -22.26
N ARG A 68 -8.29 12.09 -23.23
CA ARG A 68 -7.09 12.42 -24.00
C ARG A 68 -7.42 12.79 -25.44
N PHE A 69 -6.71 13.78 -25.96
CA PHE A 69 -6.68 14.09 -27.39
C PHE A 69 -5.85 13.03 -28.13
N GLY A 70 -5.97 12.98 -29.47
CA GLY A 70 -5.19 12.05 -30.29
C GLY A 70 -3.67 12.23 -30.16
N THR A 71 -3.20 13.38 -29.69
CA THR A 71 -1.80 13.70 -29.38
C THR A 71 -1.32 13.11 -28.04
N GLY A 72 -2.23 12.57 -27.22
CA GLY A 72 -1.94 12.06 -25.87
C GLY A 72 -2.14 13.07 -24.74
N GLU A 73 -2.25 14.36 -25.05
CA GLU A 73 -2.57 15.41 -24.08
C GLU A 73 -3.92 15.14 -23.41
N ALA A 74 -4.04 15.39 -22.11
CA ALA A 74 -5.27 15.14 -21.36
C ALA A 74 -5.78 16.42 -20.68
N LYS A 75 -7.07 16.41 -20.32
CA LYS A 75 -7.70 17.39 -19.43
C LYS A 75 -8.41 16.66 -18.30
N GLY A 76 -8.45 17.23 -17.10
CA GLY A 76 -9.24 16.70 -15.99
C GLY A 76 -10.66 17.25 -16.02
N ILE A 77 -11.65 16.40 -15.84
CA ILE A 77 -13.06 16.79 -15.77
C ILE A 77 -13.65 16.23 -14.47
N ILE A 78 -14.35 17.10 -13.73
CA ILE A 78 -15.17 16.71 -12.57
C ILE A 78 -16.64 16.98 -12.95
N GLY A 79 -17.47 15.94 -12.89
CA GLY A 79 -18.87 15.97 -13.33
C GLY A 79 -19.85 16.62 -12.35
N GLU A 80 -19.41 16.98 -11.13
CA GLU A 80 -20.24 17.61 -10.12
C GLU A 80 -19.49 18.70 -9.32
N SER A 81 -20.23 19.51 -8.57
CA SER A 81 -19.63 20.58 -7.76
C SER A 81 -18.91 20.01 -6.53
N ILE A 82 -17.61 20.27 -6.45
CA ILE A 82 -16.78 19.97 -5.27
C ILE A 82 -16.70 21.13 -4.27
N ARG A 83 -17.51 22.20 -4.45
CA ARG A 83 -17.42 23.40 -3.62
C ARG A 83 -17.74 23.09 -2.15
N GLY A 84 -16.82 23.44 -1.26
CA GLY A 84 -16.95 23.23 0.18
C GLY A 84 -16.95 21.76 0.61
N LYS A 85 -16.54 20.83 -0.28
CA LYS A 85 -16.45 19.39 0.01
C LYS A 85 -15.07 19.05 0.56
N ASP A 86 -15.01 18.03 1.41
CA ASP A 86 -13.75 17.37 1.78
C ASP A 86 -13.44 16.32 0.71
N LEU A 87 -12.56 16.66 -0.21
CA LEU A 87 -12.30 15.88 -1.42
C LEU A 87 -11.11 14.94 -1.19
N PHE A 88 -11.32 13.65 -1.40
CA PHE A 88 -10.25 12.64 -1.42
C PHE A 88 -10.03 12.17 -2.85
N ILE A 89 -8.85 12.42 -3.40
CA ILE A 89 -8.47 11.98 -4.75
C ILE A 89 -7.63 10.73 -4.62
N MET A 90 -8.05 9.63 -5.24
CA MET A 90 -7.36 8.34 -5.19
C MET A 90 -6.71 8.04 -6.54
N VAL A 91 -5.41 7.72 -6.53
CA VAL A 91 -4.65 7.37 -7.73
C VAL A 91 -3.71 6.20 -7.47
N ASP A 92 -3.72 5.22 -8.35
CA ASP A 92 -2.68 4.19 -8.41
C ASP A 92 -1.70 4.54 -9.54
N VAL A 93 -0.52 5.03 -9.19
CA VAL A 93 0.50 5.41 -10.17
C VAL A 93 1.21 4.20 -10.80
N CYS A 94 1.03 3.00 -10.26
CA CYS A 94 1.64 1.78 -10.81
C CYS A 94 0.70 0.97 -11.69
N ASN A 95 -0.52 1.46 -11.97
CA ASN A 95 -1.48 0.72 -12.78
C ASN A 95 -1.11 0.74 -14.27
N TYR A 96 -0.39 -0.29 -14.73
CA TYR A 96 0.00 -0.45 -16.14
C TYR A 96 -1.12 -1.04 -17.02
N SER A 97 -2.27 -1.43 -16.45
CA SER A 97 -3.37 -2.06 -17.19
C SER A 97 -4.14 -1.07 -18.06
N LEU A 98 -4.00 0.24 -17.80
CA LEU A 98 -4.69 1.27 -18.56
C LEU A 98 -3.90 1.62 -19.81
N THR A 99 -4.63 1.78 -20.90
CA THR A 99 -4.08 2.14 -22.21
C THR A 99 -4.80 3.34 -22.80
N TYR A 100 -4.09 4.12 -23.61
CA TYR A 100 -4.65 5.17 -24.44
C TYR A 100 -4.00 5.15 -25.82
N THR A 101 -4.50 5.97 -26.75
CA THR A 101 -3.96 6.05 -28.12
C THR A 101 -3.21 7.37 -28.30
N VAL A 102 -2.00 7.30 -28.89
CA VAL A 102 -1.21 8.45 -29.32
C VAL A 102 -0.92 8.30 -30.81
N ASN A 103 -1.40 9.22 -31.63
CA ASN A 103 -1.27 9.19 -33.09
C ASN A 103 -1.70 7.85 -33.73
N GLY A 104 -2.74 7.22 -33.18
CA GLY A 104 -3.23 5.92 -33.65
C GLY A 104 -2.50 4.70 -33.07
N HIS A 105 -1.45 4.88 -32.27
CA HIS A 105 -0.71 3.79 -31.62
C HIS A 105 -1.19 3.55 -30.19
N LEU A 106 -1.36 2.29 -29.82
CA LEU A 106 -1.67 1.89 -28.45
C LEU A 106 -0.47 2.18 -27.53
N ASN A 107 -0.73 2.87 -26.43
CA ASN A 107 0.25 3.20 -25.41
C ASN A 107 -0.29 2.82 -24.02
N HIS A 108 0.56 2.25 -23.17
CA HIS A 108 0.23 1.99 -21.77
C HIS A 108 0.49 3.23 -20.92
N MET A 109 -0.38 3.49 -19.93
CA MET A 109 -0.17 4.59 -19.00
C MET A 109 1.01 4.29 -18.08
N SER A 110 1.96 5.22 -18.04
CA SER A 110 3.10 5.21 -17.14
C SER A 110 2.76 5.83 -15.77
N PRO A 111 3.63 5.70 -14.76
CA PRO A 111 3.50 6.48 -13.52
C PRO A 111 3.36 7.98 -13.75
N ASP A 112 4.09 8.52 -14.71
CA ASP A 112 4.04 9.94 -15.10
C ASP A 112 2.66 10.32 -15.64
N ASP A 113 2.05 9.45 -16.46
CA ASP A 113 0.70 9.68 -16.99
C ASP A 113 -0.33 9.79 -15.86
N HIS A 114 -0.30 8.86 -14.90
CA HIS A 114 -1.20 8.83 -13.74
C HIS A 114 -0.98 10.02 -12.82
N TYR A 115 0.29 10.40 -12.59
CA TYR A 115 0.63 11.55 -11.77
C TYR A 115 0.16 12.87 -12.42
N GLN A 116 0.30 13.02 -13.73
CA GLN A 116 -0.25 14.18 -14.43
C GLN A 116 -1.79 14.20 -14.42
N ASP A 117 -2.45 13.04 -14.49
CA ASP A 117 -3.91 12.96 -14.36
C ASP A 117 -4.38 13.34 -12.95
N LEU A 118 -3.66 12.95 -11.90
CA LEU A 118 -3.89 13.44 -10.54
C LEU A 118 -3.86 14.98 -10.49
N LYS A 119 -2.80 15.58 -11.04
CA LYS A 119 -2.65 17.05 -11.07
C LYS A 119 -3.77 17.73 -11.83
N ARG A 120 -4.22 17.15 -12.96
CA ARG A 120 -5.37 17.66 -13.72
C ARG A 120 -6.65 17.66 -12.90
N VAL A 121 -6.91 16.61 -12.12
CA VAL A 121 -8.10 16.54 -11.25
C VAL A 121 -7.98 17.53 -10.08
N ILE A 122 -6.81 17.68 -9.46
CA ILE A 122 -6.56 18.72 -8.44
C ILE A 122 -6.83 20.11 -9.02
N SER A 123 -6.28 20.40 -10.20
CA SER A 123 -6.49 21.67 -10.89
C SER A 123 -7.97 21.91 -11.25
N ALA A 124 -8.70 20.87 -11.67
CA ALA A 124 -10.14 20.96 -11.98
C ALA A 124 -10.99 21.26 -10.73
N ALA A 125 -10.56 20.84 -9.53
CA ALA A 125 -11.19 21.26 -8.27
C ALA A 125 -11.02 22.76 -7.98
N ASN A 126 -10.08 23.43 -8.66
CA ASN A 126 -9.95 24.89 -8.78
C ASN A 126 -10.05 25.65 -7.43
N GLY A 127 -9.45 25.09 -6.38
CA GLY A 127 -9.45 25.65 -5.03
C GLY A 127 -10.84 25.88 -4.43
N LYS A 128 -11.88 25.18 -4.91
CA LYS A 128 -13.26 25.33 -4.40
C LYS A 128 -13.61 24.30 -3.33
N ALA A 129 -12.90 23.18 -3.27
CA ALA A 129 -13.02 22.21 -2.19
C ALA A 129 -12.70 22.87 -0.85
N HIS A 130 -13.34 22.41 0.23
CA HIS A 130 -12.93 22.82 1.58
C HIS A 130 -11.50 22.34 1.84
N ARG A 131 -11.22 21.09 1.49
CA ARG A 131 -9.92 20.44 1.69
C ARG A 131 -9.70 19.43 0.58
N VAL A 132 -8.46 19.32 0.11
CA VAL A 132 -8.04 18.33 -0.88
C VAL A 132 -7.04 17.39 -0.23
N ASN A 133 -7.37 16.11 -0.20
CA ASN A 133 -6.54 15.04 0.31
C ASN A 133 -6.19 14.12 -0.87
N VAL A 134 -4.94 13.72 -0.98
CA VAL A 134 -4.49 12.77 -2.01
C VAL A 134 -4.20 11.44 -1.33
N ILE A 135 -4.83 10.37 -1.80
CA ILE A 135 -4.51 8.99 -1.46
C ILE A 135 -3.77 8.40 -2.64
N MET A 136 -2.49 8.16 -2.43
CA MET A 136 -1.58 7.61 -3.42
C MET A 136 -0.98 6.35 -2.82
N PRO A 137 -1.60 5.17 -3.03
CA PRO A 137 -1.20 3.96 -2.32
C PRO A 137 0.28 3.64 -2.45
N PHE A 138 0.80 3.66 -3.68
CA PHE A 138 2.23 3.66 -3.98
C PHE A 138 2.68 5.10 -4.25
N LEU A 139 3.58 5.64 -3.43
CA LEU A 139 4.07 7.00 -3.59
C LEU A 139 4.80 7.19 -4.93
N TYR A 140 4.46 8.23 -5.69
CA TYR A 140 5.07 8.53 -6.98
C TYR A 140 6.59 8.63 -6.84
N GLU A 141 7.30 7.90 -7.71
CA GLU A 141 8.76 7.78 -7.70
C GLU A 141 9.37 7.43 -6.34
N SER A 142 8.67 6.64 -5.49
CA SER A 142 9.10 6.34 -4.10
C SER A 142 10.55 5.83 -3.97
N ARG A 143 11.07 5.15 -4.99
CA ARG A 143 12.47 4.69 -5.02
C ARG A 143 13.48 5.83 -5.19
N GLN A 144 13.10 6.97 -5.78
CA GLN A 144 13.87 8.22 -5.89
C GLN A 144 13.69 9.12 -4.65
N HIS A 145 13.81 8.54 -3.46
CA HIS A 145 13.65 9.22 -2.15
C HIS A 145 14.91 9.95 -1.67
N LYS A 146 16.09 9.63 -2.22
CA LYS A 146 17.38 10.24 -1.87
C LYS A 146 18.28 10.34 -3.09
N ARG A 147 19.19 11.33 -3.08
CA ARG A 147 20.26 11.46 -4.07
C ARG A 147 21.54 10.80 -3.55
N THR A 148 22.11 9.92 -4.34
CA THR A 148 23.41 9.27 -4.12
C THR A 148 24.47 9.73 -5.12
N LYS A 149 24.04 10.22 -6.29
CA LYS A 149 24.88 10.72 -7.38
C LYS A 149 24.22 11.93 -8.07
N ARG A 150 24.60 12.21 -9.32
CA ARG A 150 23.94 13.20 -10.19
C ARG A 150 22.63 12.62 -10.75
N GLU A 151 21.62 12.52 -9.89
CA GLU A 151 20.28 11.98 -10.22
C GLU A 151 19.16 12.91 -9.72
N SER A 152 17.95 12.70 -10.23
CA SER A 152 16.76 13.45 -9.85
C SER A 152 16.31 13.11 -8.42
N LEU A 153 15.32 13.84 -7.90
CA LEU A 153 14.70 13.57 -6.60
C LEU A 153 13.19 13.72 -6.75
N ASP A 154 12.65 12.96 -7.69
CA ASP A 154 11.32 13.19 -8.24
C ASP A 154 10.22 12.97 -7.20
N CYS A 155 10.43 12.06 -6.24
CA CYS A 155 9.50 11.86 -5.14
C CYS A 155 9.34 13.12 -4.27
N ALA A 156 10.46 13.75 -3.88
CA ALA A 156 10.43 14.96 -3.07
C ALA A 156 9.85 16.16 -3.86
N LEU A 157 10.20 16.28 -5.14
CA LEU A 157 9.67 17.33 -6.01
C LEU A 157 8.16 17.17 -6.22
N ALA A 158 7.67 15.94 -6.39
CA ALA A 158 6.25 15.66 -6.50
C ALA A 158 5.49 16.04 -5.23
N LEU A 159 6.04 15.75 -4.04
CA LEU A 159 5.44 16.18 -2.77
C LEU A 159 5.31 17.70 -2.67
N GLN A 160 6.36 18.44 -3.04
CA GLN A 160 6.34 19.90 -3.06
C GLN A 160 5.32 20.44 -4.06
N GLU A 161 5.28 19.86 -5.27
CA GLU A 161 4.33 20.26 -6.31
C GLU A 161 2.88 20.05 -5.86
N LEU A 162 2.54 18.90 -5.25
CA LEU A 162 1.19 18.64 -4.76
C LEU A 162 0.77 19.65 -3.68
N VAL A 163 1.69 19.96 -2.76
CA VAL A 163 1.46 20.97 -1.72
C VAL A 163 1.25 22.36 -2.32
N ASP A 164 2.09 22.76 -3.28
CA ASP A 164 1.99 24.05 -3.98
C ASP A 164 0.66 24.17 -4.76
N MET A 165 0.11 23.03 -5.22
CA MET A 165 -1.21 22.95 -5.83
C MET A 165 -2.39 23.02 -4.82
N GLY A 166 -2.10 23.10 -3.52
CA GLY A 166 -3.10 23.23 -2.46
C GLY A 166 -3.58 21.91 -1.84
N VAL A 167 -2.87 20.80 -2.08
CA VAL A 167 -3.14 19.54 -1.37
C VAL A 167 -2.79 19.71 0.11
N THR A 168 -3.75 19.40 0.98
CA THR A 168 -3.61 19.56 2.43
C THR A 168 -2.94 18.35 3.07
N ASN A 169 -3.36 17.14 2.67
CA ASN A 169 -2.86 15.87 3.20
C ASN A 169 -2.49 14.92 2.06
N ILE A 170 -1.33 14.29 2.18
CA ILE A 170 -0.87 13.21 1.29
C ILE A 170 -0.82 11.92 2.10
N LEU A 171 -1.61 10.93 1.67
CA LEU A 171 -1.80 9.65 2.34
C LEU A 171 -1.20 8.56 1.46
N THR A 172 -0.18 7.86 1.96
CA THR A 172 0.52 6.78 1.25
C THR A 172 0.63 5.55 2.14
N PHE A 173 1.03 4.43 1.55
CA PHE A 173 1.19 3.17 2.27
C PHE A 173 2.60 2.66 2.07
N ASP A 174 3.24 2.23 3.17
CA ASP A 174 4.57 1.63 3.20
C ASP A 174 5.58 2.24 2.21
N ALA A 175 5.69 3.58 2.22
CA ALA A 175 6.60 4.32 1.35
C ALA A 175 8.01 3.72 1.44
N HIS A 176 8.70 3.62 0.30
CA HIS A 176 10.00 2.95 0.21
C HIS A 176 10.98 3.47 1.27
N ASP A 177 11.03 4.81 1.42
CA ASP A 177 11.59 5.48 2.59
C ASP A 177 10.66 6.62 3.05
N PRO A 178 10.00 6.50 4.22
CA PRO A 178 9.07 7.51 4.69
C PRO A 178 9.74 8.84 5.07
N ARG A 179 11.08 8.90 5.19
CA ARG A 179 11.80 10.14 5.49
C ARG A 179 11.71 11.19 4.37
N VAL A 180 11.27 10.80 3.18
CA VAL A 180 11.01 11.74 2.07
C VAL A 180 9.98 12.81 2.44
N GLN A 181 9.12 12.55 3.43
CA GLN A 181 8.19 13.52 4.01
C GLN A 181 8.88 14.79 4.53
N ASN A 182 10.16 14.72 4.90
CA ASN A 182 10.95 15.88 5.35
C ASN A 182 11.10 16.96 4.26
N SER A 183 10.75 16.65 3.01
CA SER A 183 10.69 17.63 1.92
C SER A 183 9.51 18.61 2.03
N ILE A 184 8.50 18.29 2.85
CA ILE A 184 7.28 19.09 3.08
C ILE A 184 6.93 19.17 4.59
N PRO A 185 7.85 19.67 5.45
CA PRO A 185 7.78 19.49 6.91
C PRO A 185 6.60 20.19 7.61
N LEU A 186 5.89 21.08 6.92
CA LEU A 186 4.74 21.81 7.45
C LEU A 186 3.40 21.32 6.91
N HIS A 187 3.39 20.22 6.15
CA HIS A 187 2.21 19.69 5.47
C HIS A 187 1.86 18.28 5.94
N GLY A 188 0.58 17.91 5.81
CA GLY A 188 0.10 16.59 6.20
C GLY A 188 0.69 15.51 5.31
N PHE A 189 1.42 14.58 5.90
CA PHE A 189 1.92 13.38 5.23
C PHE A 189 1.76 12.20 6.18
N ASP A 190 0.95 11.21 5.78
CA ASP A 190 0.71 10.02 6.58
C ASP A 190 1.06 8.77 5.80
N ASN A 191 1.91 7.95 6.40
CA ASN A 191 2.37 6.69 5.86
C ASN A 191 1.83 5.52 6.67
N PHE A 192 0.94 4.72 6.08
CA PHE A 192 0.29 3.58 6.73
C PHE A 192 0.93 2.25 6.35
N ASN A 193 1.01 1.31 7.30
CA ASN A 193 1.67 0.02 7.05
C ASN A 193 0.66 -1.15 7.13
N PRO A 194 0.84 -2.23 6.31
CA PRO A 194 -0.05 -3.41 6.28
C PRO A 194 0.25 -4.61 7.21
N PRO A 195 1.17 -4.62 8.20
CA PRO A 195 1.48 -5.83 8.99
C PRO A 195 0.28 -6.57 9.59
N TYR A 196 -0.75 -5.84 10.03
CA TYR A 196 -2.00 -6.46 10.52
C TYR A 196 -2.74 -7.21 9.42
N GLN A 197 -2.84 -6.62 8.23
CA GLN A 197 -3.50 -7.22 7.08
C GLN A 197 -2.71 -8.42 6.56
N PHE A 198 -1.37 -8.37 6.57
CA PHE A 198 -0.53 -9.53 6.29
C PHE A 198 -0.83 -10.69 7.24
N MET A 199 -0.76 -10.46 8.55
CA MET A 199 -1.03 -11.54 9.52
C MET A 199 -2.45 -12.07 9.43
N LYS A 200 -3.43 -11.19 9.24
CA LYS A 200 -4.82 -11.61 9.08
C LYS A 200 -5.00 -12.49 7.84
N ALA A 201 -4.33 -12.15 6.73
CA ALA A 201 -4.38 -12.93 5.50
C ALA A 201 -3.65 -14.27 5.67
N LEU A 202 -2.45 -14.25 6.26
CA LEU A 202 -1.62 -15.42 6.49
C LEU A 202 -2.32 -16.43 7.41
N LEU A 203 -2.78 -16.01 8.59
CA LEU A 203 -3.44 -16.91 9.56
C LEU A 203 -4.78 -17.47 9.05
N ARG A 204 -5.45 -16.76 8.13
CA ARG A 204 -6.63 -17.30 7.45
C ARG A 204 -6.25 -18.37 6.43
N ALA A 205 -5.15 -18.19 5.72
CA ALA A 205 -4.65 -19.17 4.75
C ALA A 205 -3.97 -20.37 5.44
N GLU A 206 -3.41 -20.15 6.62
CA GLU A 206 -2.64 -21.11 7.42
C GLU A 206 -3.16 -21.15 8.86
N PRO A 207 -4.35 -21.73 9.09
CA PRO A 207 -4.99 -21.75 10.41
C PRO A 207 -4.18 -22.49 11.47
N GLU A 208 -3.35 -23.46 11.07
CA GLU A 208 -2.49 -24.25 11.97
C GLU A 208 -1.14 -23.57 12.24
N LEU A 209 -0.89 -22.37 11.70
CA LEU A 209 0.39 -21.70 11.89
C LEU A 209 0.56 -21.26 13.35
N ILE A 210 1.60 -21.76 13.99
CA ILE A 210 1.97 -21.36 15.35
C ILE A 210 2.92 -20.16 15.28
N VAL A 211 2.54 -19.08 15.96
CA VAL A 211 3.28 -17.81 16.00
C VAL A 211 3.95 -17.66 17.36
N ASP A 212 5.18 -18.16 17.48
CA ASP A 212 6.07 -18.00 18.62
C ASP A 212 7.54 -17.94 18.16
N LYS A 213 8.45 -17.54 19.05
CA LYS A 213 9.87 -17.34 18.72
C LYS A 213 10.61 -18.65 18.42
N GLU A 214 10.12 -19.78 18.92
CA GLU A 214 10.69 -21.10 18.70
C GLU A 214 10.37 -21.65 17.31
N ARG A 215 9.18 -21.31 16.77
CA ARG A 215 8.63 -21.88 15.52
C ARG A 215 8.56 -20.90 14.34
N LEU A 216 8.64 -19.59 14.58
CA LEU A 216 8.54 -18.57 13.53
C LEU A 216 9.70 -17.58 13.60
N MET A 217 10.19 -17.16 12.44
CA MET A 217 11.17 -16.08 12.30
C MET A 217 10.73 -15.11 11.18
N VAL A 218 10.97 -13.81 11.39
CA VAL A 218 10.85 -12.81 10.33
C VAL A 218 12.23 -12.55 9.73
N VAL A 219 12.33 -12.57 8.41
CA VAL A 219 13.59 -12.35 7.70
C VAL A 219 13.51 -11.14 6.77
N SER A 220 14.54 -10.31 6.83
CA SER A 220 14.76 -9.24 5.86
C SER A 220 15.59 -9.73 4.67
N PRO A 221 15.16 -9.51 3.42
CA PRO A 221 15.90 -9.96 2.24
C PRO A 221 17.19 -9.16 1.96
N ASP A 222 17.29 -7.93 2.48
CA ASP A 222 18.50 -7.11 2.49
C ASP A 222 18.45 -5.98 3.54
N GLU A 223 19.48 -5.14 3.59
CA GLU A 223 19.60 -4.02 4.54
C GLU A 223 18.45 -3.01 4.42
N GLY A 224 17.92 -2.79 3.21
CA GLY A 224 16.90 -1.76 2.94
C GLY A 224 15.56 -2.06 3.61
N ALA A 225 15.24 -3.34 3.78
CA ALA A 225 14.02 -3.80 4.42
C ALA A 225 14.16 -4.04 5.94
N MET A 226 15.34 -3.81 6.53
CA MET A 226 15.64 -4.17 7.92
C MET A 226 14.67 -3.52 8.91
N HIS A 227 14.35 -2.23 8.74
CA HIS A 227 13.43 -1.52 9.63
C HIS A 227 12.03 -2.17 9.65
N ARG A 228 11.55 -2.67 8.50
CA ARG A 228 10.26 -3.36 8.40
C ARG A 228 10.30 -4.71 9.12
N ALA A 229 11.35 -5.49 8.89
CA ALA A 229 11.54 -6.78 9.54
C ALA A 229 11.64 -6.66 11.07
N VAL A 230 12.39 -5.67 11.57
CA VAL A 230 12.52 -5.37 13.01
C VAL A 230 11.18 -4.98 13.62
N TYR A 231 10.43 -4.08 12.98
CA TYR A 231 9.11 -3.71 13.48
C TYR A 231 8.21 -4.95 13.56
N PHE A 232 8.17 -5.74 12.49
CA PHE A 232 7.25 -6.86 12.40
C PHE A 232 7.60 -7.99 13.37
N SER A 233 8.89 -8.33 13.50
CA SER A 233 9.35 -9.34 14.47
C SER A 233 9.02 -8.93 15.91
N ASN A 234 9.24 -7.66 16.25
CA ASN A 234 8.98 -7.13 17.59
C ASN A 234 7.50 -7.15 17.93
N VAL A 235 6.63 -6.77 16.98
CA VAL A 235 5.17 -6.78 17.19
C VAL A 235 4.65 -8.20 17.33
N LEU A 236 5.21 -9.16 16.59
CA LEU A 236 4.85 -10.58 16.68
C LEU A 236 5.45 -11.28 17.91
N GLY A 237 6.52 -10.74 18.48
CA GLY A 237 7.27 -11.36 19.57
C GLY A 237 8.10 -12.57 19.11
N VAL A 238 8.64 -12.52 17.90
CA VAL A 238 9.41 -13.61 17.28
C VAL A 238 10.83 -13.18 16.90
N ASN A 239 11.67 -14.15 16.56
CA ASN A 239 13.06 -13.89 16.18
C ASN A 239 13.15 -13.17 14.82
N MET A 240 14.24 -12.43 14.62
CA MET A 240 14.53 -11.71 13.38
C MET A 240 15.84 -12.22 12.77
N GLY A 241 15.87 -12.35 11.44
CA GLY A 241 17.09 -12.57 10.68
C GLY A 241 17.18 -11.64 9.47
N MET A 242 18.33 -11.60 8.82
CA MET A 242 18.51 -10.86 7.57
C MET A 242 19.53 -11.52 6.65
N PHE A 243 19.43 -11.22 5.37
CA PHE A 243 20.48 -11.51 4.41
C PHE A 243 21.32 -10.27 4.16
N TYR A 244 22.63 -10.37 4.42
CA TYR A 244 23.59 -9.35 4.09
C TYR A 244 24.22 -9.66 2.72
N LYS A 245 23.99 -8.78 1.75
CA LYS A 245 24.59 -8.86 0.41
C LYS A 245 25.88 -8.07 0.39
N ARG A 246 27.02 -8.76 0.44
CA ARG A 246 28.33 -8.11 0.28
C ARG A 246 28.57 -7.83 -1.20
N ARG A 247 28.58 -6.56 -1.59
CA ARG A 247 28.89 -6.15 -2.98
C ARG A 247 30.37 -5.80 -3.13
N ASP A 248 30.94 -6.16 -4.27
CA ASP A 248 32.26 -5.69 -4.67
C ASP A 248 32.11 -4.30 -5.31
N TYR A 249 32.51 -3.26 -4.59
CA TYR A 249 32.47 -1.88 -5.09
C TYR A 249 33.64 -1.54 -6.01
N SER A 250 34.61 -2.45 -6.21
CA SER A 250 35.75 -2.22 -7.08
C SER A 250 35.45 -2.51 -8.55
N THR A 251 34.36 -3.22 -8.86
CA THR A 251 33.98 -3.62 -10.23
C THR A 251 32.52 -3.28 -10.53
N VAL A 252 32.24 -2.91 -11.78
CA VAL A 252 30.88 -2.66 -12.29
C VAL A 252 30.63 -3.56 -13.49
N ILE A 253 29.65 -4.45 -13.41
CA ILE A 253 29.23 -5.34 -14.48
C ILE A 253 27.77 -5.02 -14.81
N ASN A 254 27.46 -4.68 -16.06
CA ASN A 254 26.11 -4.28 -16.51
C ASN A 254 25.47 -3.16 -15.66
N GLY A 255 26.28 -2.18 -15.24
CA GLY A 255 25.82 -1.04 -14.45
C GLY A 255 25.55 -1.34 -12.96
N LYS A 256 25.83 -2.56 -12.48
CA LYS A 256 25.68 -2.94 -11.08
C LYS A 256 26.99 -3.50 -10.51
N ASN A 257 27.20 -3.26 -9.22
CA ASN A 257 28.32 -3.87 -8.48
C ASN A 257 28.00 -5.35 -8.22
N PRO A 258 28.89 -6.30 -8.57
CA PRO A 258 28.62 -7.73 -8.41
C PRO A 258 28.53 -8.12 -6.93
N ILE A 259 27.71 -9.14 -6.65
CA ILE A 259 27.52 -9.64 -5.29
C ILE A 259 28.54 -10.75 -5.02
N VAL A 260 29.32 -10.59 -3.95
CA VAL A 260 30.45 -11.45 -3.57
C VAL A 260 30.00 -12.52 -2.56
N ALA A 261 29.06 -12.19 -1.69
CA ALA A 261 28.51 -13.13 -0.70
C ALA A 261 27.08 -12.76 -0.31
N HIS A 262 26.26 -13.78 -0.04
CA HIS A 262 24.97 -13.68 0.65
C HIS A 262 25.12 -14.35 2.01
N GLU A 263 25.32 -13.57 3.06
CA GLU A 263 25.47 -14.07 4.43
C GLU A 263 24.15 -13.95 5.17
N PHE A 264 23.74 -15.01 5.87
CA PHE A 264 22.57 -14.96 6.74
C PHE A 264 23.02 -14.55 8.15
N LEU A 265 22.36 -13.55 8.72
CA LEU A 265 22.58 -13.04 10.07
C LEU A 265 21.31 -13.25 10.89
N GLY A 266 21.37 -14.08 11.92
CA GLY A 266 20.24 -14.40 12.78
C GLY A 266 20.42 -15.74 13.49
N ASP A 267 19.42 -16.14 14.27
CA ASP A 267 19.38 -17.46 14.91
C ASP A 267 19.22 -18.59 13.89
N ASP A 268 19.42 -19.84 14.31
CA ASP A 268 19.18 -21.00 13.46
C ASP A 268 17.73 -21.01 12.93
N ILE A 269 17.61 -21.24 11.62
CA ILE A 269 16.36 -21.31 10.86
C ILE A 269 15.78 -22.74 10.86
N LYS A 270 16.59 -23.75 11.13
CA LYS A 270 16.21 -25.15 10.97
C LYS A 270 14.93 -25.50 11.72
N GLY A 271 13.95 -26.04 11.00
CA GLY A 271 12.64 -26.44 11.54
C GLY A 271 11.68 -25.30 11.85
N LYS A 272 12.05 -24.04 11.59
CA LYS A 272 11.18 -22.87 11.75
C LYS A 272 10.45 -22.53 10.47
N ASN A 273 9.26 -21.96 10.63
CA ASN A 273 8.59 -21.20 9.59
C ASN A 273 9.25 -19.83 9.44
N VAL A 274 9.29 -19.30 8.23
CA VAL A 274 9.93 -18.01 7.95
C VAL A 274 8.97 -17.08 7.21
N ILE A 275 8.88 -15.83 7.64
CA ILE A 275 8.21 -14.76 6.90
C ILE A 275 9.28 -13.83 6.35
N ILE A 276 9.44 -13.80 5.02
CA ILE A 276 10.24 -12.79 4.32
C ILE A 276 9.38 -11.54 4.16
N VAL A 277 9.87 -10.38 4.62
CA VAL A 277 9.15 -9.11 4.49
C VAL A 277 9.95 -8.07 3.72
N ASP A 278 9.27 -7.45 2.76
CA ASP A 278 9.79 -6.34 1.97
C ASP A 278 8.67 -5.34 1.64
N ASP A 279 9.00 -4.16 1.09
CA ASP A 279 7.97 -3.22 0.61
C ASP A 279 7.34 -3.69 -0.69
N MET A 280 8.13 -4.22 -1.63
CA MET A 280 7.64 -4.59 -2.95
C MET A 280 8.31 -5.80 -3.58
N ILE A 281 7.56 -6.47 -4.45
CA ILE A 281 8.06 -7.44 -5.42
C ILE A 281 8.07 -6.77 -6.79
N SER A 282 9.26 -6.47 -7.33
CA SER A 282 9.41 -6.06 -8.74
C SER A 282 9.45 -7.30 -9.64
N SER A 283 10.64 -7.83 -9.95
CA SER A 283 10.79 -9.09 -10.68
C SER A 283 10.60 -10.33 -9.80
N GLY A 284 10.92 -10.23 -8.50
CA GLY A 284 10.87 -11.34 -7.55
C GLY A 284 12.18 -12.10 -7.37
N GLU A 285 13.15 -11.98 -8.27
CA GLU A 285 14.40 -12.75 -8.28
C GLU A 285 15.13 -12.73 -6.92
N SER A 286 15.33 -11.53 -6.37
CA SER A 286 16.04 -11.33 -5.11
C SER A 286 15.35 -12.04 -3.94
N MET A 287 14.02 -11.93 -3.87
CA MET A 287 13.24 -12.51 -2.79
C MET A 287 13.18 -14.04 -2.93
N LEU A 288 13.03 -14.54 -4.16
CA LEU A 288 13.01 -15.97 -4.43
C LEU A 288 14.37 -16.62 -4.13
N ASP A 289 15.49 -15.99 -4.49
CA ASP A 289 16.80 -16.49 -4.08
C ASP A 289 16.92 -16.58 -2.55
N VAL A 290 16.45 -15.57 -1.82
CA VAL A 290 16.37 -15.60 -0.35
C VAL A 290 15.49 -16.77 0.14
N ALA A 291 14.34 -17.00 -0.46
CA ALA A 291 13.45 -18.13 -0.11
C ALA A 291 14.13 -19.49 -0.30
N ARG A 292 14.80 -19.71 -1.45
CA ARG A 292 15.59 -20.92 -1.70
C ARG A 292 16.68 -21.09 -0.65
N GLN A 293 17.44 -20.03 -0.37
CA GLN A 293 18.52 -20.04 0.62
C GLN A 293 18.02 -20.34 2.05
N ILE A 294 16.82 -19.88 2.40
CA ILE A 294 16.16 -20.18 3.69
C ILE A 294 15.76 -21.66 3.74
N LYS A 295 15.21 -22.20 2.66
CA LYS A 295 14.83 -23.61 2.57
C LYS A 295 16.02 -24.56 2.58
N ASP A 296 17.11 -24.20 1.90
CA ASP A 296 18.38 -24.96 1.92
C ASP A 296 18.98 -25.02 3.34
N ARG A 297 18.64 -24.06 4.21
CA ARG A 297 19.01 -24.04 5.64
C ARG A 297 18.05 -24.83 6.55
N GLY A 298 17.05 -25.49 5.96
CA GLY A 298 16.13 -26.38 6.67
C GLY A 298 14.90 -25.71 7.27
N ALA A 299 14.49 -24.55 6.76
CA ALA A 299 13.18 -23.98 7.12
C ALA A 299 12.03 -24.94 6.78
N ASP A 300 11.02 -24.98 7.64
CA ASP A 300 9.82 -25.78 7.42
C ASP A 300 8.98 -25.18 6.29
N ARG A 301 8.52 -23.93 6.47
CA ARG A 301 7.71 -23.20 5.49
C ARG A 301 8.22 -21.79 5.27
N VAL A 302 8.00 -21.26 4.08
CA VAL A 302 8.42 -19.89 3.70
C VAL A 302 7.23 -19.09 3.19
N PHE A 303 6.91 -18.02 3.89
CA PHE A 303 5.89 -17.06 3.53
C PHE A 303 6.55 -15.75 3.10
N VAL A 304 5.99 -15.11 2.09
CA VAL A 304 6.45 -13.82 1.59
C VAL A 304 5.36 -12.80 1.85
N CYS A 305 5.67 -11.68 2.48
CA CYS A 305 4.73 -10.59 2.70
C CYS A 305 5.31 -9.29 2.14
N THR A 306 4.65 -8.71 1.14
CA THR A 306 5.05 -7.42 0.56
C THR A 306 3.88 -6.48 0.36
N SER A 307 4.10 -5.18 0.53
CA SER A 307 3.03 -4.19 0.35
C SER A 307 2.59 -4.14 -1.11
N PHE A 308 3.55 -4.14 -2.04
CA PHE A 308 3.29 -3.96 -3.47
C PHE A 308 3.76 -5.16 -4.30
N GLY A 309 2.84 -5.89 -4.92
CA GLY A 309 3.16 -6.96 -5.86
C GLY A 309 3.15 -6.44 -7.30
N LEU A 310 4.29 -5.95 -7.81
CA LEU A 310 4.38 -5.36 -9.15
C LEU A 310 4.57 -6.42 -10.25
N PHE A 311 5.23 -7.54 -9.94
CA PHE A 311 5.38 -8.72 -10.80
C PHE A 311 5.79 -8.41 -12.25
N THR A 312 6.85 -7.60 -12.42
CA THR A 312 7.25 -7.07 -13.74
C THR A 312 7.69 -8.15 -14.73
N GLU A 313 8.10 -9.32 -14.24
CA GLU A 313 8.53 -10.47 -15.05
C GLU A 313 7.51 -11.63 -15.05
N GLY A 314 6.27 -11.39 -14.61
CA GLY A 314 5.22 -12.41 -14.54
C GLY A 314 5.37 -13.37 -13.35
N PHE A 315 4.75 -14.56 -13.47
CA PHE A 315 4.61 -15.51 -12.36
C PHE A 315 5.36 -16.84 -12.56
N ASP A 316 5.94 -17.10 -13.74
CA ASP A 316 6.53 -18.40 -14.07
C ASP A 316 7.59 -18.85 -13.04
N MET A 317 8.45 -17.91 -12.61
CA MET A 317 9.46 -18.18 -11.59
C MET A 317 8.83 -18.45 -10.21
N PHE A 318 7.72 -17.79 -9.87
CA PHE A 318 7.01 -18.05 -8.62
C PHE A 318 6.32 -19.41 -8.63
N ASP A 319 5.76 -19.80 -9.77
CA ASP A 319 5.15 -21.12 -9.97
C ASP A 319 6.20 -22.21 -9.78
N GLU A 320 7.37 -22.09 -10.43
CA GLU A 320 8.48 -23.03 -10.27
C GLU A 320 8.93 -23.14 -8.81
N TYR A 321 9.08 -22.01 -8.11
CA TYR A 321 9.51 -22.01 -6.71
C TYR A 321 8.47 -22.61 -5.78
N TYR A 322 7.18 -22.40 -6.06
CA TYR A 322 6.10 -23.03 -5.32
C TYR A 322 6.09 -24.55 -5.54
N GLU A 323 6.20 -25.01 -6.79
CA GLU A 323 6.23 -26.43 -7.14
C GLU A 323 7.42 -27.17 -6.52
N LYS A 324 8.57 -26.51 -6.42
CA LYS A 324 9.77 -27.03 -5.72
C LYS A 324 9.67 -26.96 -4.20
N GLY A 325 8.61 -26.37 -3.65
CA GLY A 325 8.42 -26.20 -2.21
C GLY A 325 9.37 -25.16 -1.60
N TYR A 326 9.87 -24.21 -2.39
CA TYR A 326 10.71 -23.11 -1.90
C TYR A 326 9.92 -21.98 -1.25
N ILE A 327 8.66 -21.82 -1.64
CA ILE A 327 7.70 -20.88 -1.06
C ILE A 327 6.37 -21.59 -0.81
N ASP A 328 5.66 -21.18 0.23
CA ASP A 328 4.35 -21.71 0.60
C ASP A 328 3.23 -20.72 0.27
N ARG A 329 3.46 -19.44 0.60
CA ARG A 329 2.52 -18.34 0.34
C ARG A 329 3.24 -17.07 -0.08
N VAL A 330 2.62 -16.35 -1.00
CA VAL A 330 2.96 -14.97 -1.35
C VAL A 330 1.76 -14.09 -1.02
N ILE A 331 1.93 -13.24 -0.03
CA ILE A 331 0.94 -12.32 0.48
C ILE A 331 1.28 -10.92 -0.01
N THR A 332 0.44 -10.35 -0.86
CA THR A 332 0.54 -8.94 -1.24
C THR A 332 -0.74 -8.19 -0.94
N THR A 333 -0.65 -6.88 -0.79
CA THR A 333 -1.86 -6.06 -0.71
C THR A 333 -2.45 -5.84 -2.10
N ASN A 334 -3.65 -5.26 -2.14
CA ASN A 334 -4.30 -4.73 -3.34
C ASN A 334 -4.14 -3.20 -3.48
N LEU A 335 -3.11 -2.60 -2.87
CA LEU A 335 -2.85 -1.15 -2.92
C LEU A 335 -2.53 -0.66 -4.34
N THR A 336 -1.88 -1.50 -5.15
CA THR A 336 -1.66 -1.30 -6.57
C THR A 336 -2.42 -2.32 -7.39
N TYR A 337 -2.55 -2.08 -8.69
CA TYR A 337 -3.07 -3.03 -9.65
C TYR A 337 -2.37 -4.39 -9.51
N LEU A 338 -3.18 -5.43 -9.39
CA LEU A 338 -2.74 -6.81 -9.44
C LEU A 338 -3.27 -7.44 -10.73
N PRO A 339 -2.42 -8.11 -11.53
CA PRO A 339 -2.87 -8.77 -12.75
C PRO A 339 -3.86 -9.90 -12.42
N PRO A 340 -4.90 -10.17 -13.24
CA PRO A 340 -5.91 -11.18 -12.96
C PRO A 340 -5.36 -12.58 -12.65
N ALA A 341 -4.20 -12.92 -13.24
CA ALA A 341 -3.49 -14.18 -13.03
C ALA A 341 -3.23 -14.49 -11.54
N VAL A 342 -3.16 -13.47 -10.65
CA VAL A 342 -2.98 -13.69 -9.20
C VAL A 342 -4.09 -14.55 -8.59
N HIS A 343 -5.30 -14.52 -9.15
CA HIS A 343 -6.44 -15.28 -8.64
C HIS A 343 -6.37 -16.77 -8.97
N GLU A 344 -5.51 -17.15 -9.92
CA GLU A 344 -5.30 -18.52 -10.35
C GLU A 344 -4.13 -19.18 -9.61
N LYS A 345 -3.31 -18.39 -8.88
CA LYS A 345 -2.12 -18.89 -8.20
C LYS A 345 -2.48 -19.45 -6.81
N PRO A 346 -2.28 -20.76 -6.55
CA PRO A 346 -2.68 -21.39 -5.29
C PRO A 346 -1.88 -20.91 -4.07
N TYR A 347 -0.68 -20.35 -4.30
CA TYR A 347 0.17 -19.78 -3.26
C TYR A 347 -0.13 -18.31 -2.97
N PHE A 348 -0.91 -17.63 -3.81
CA PHE A 348 -1.09 -16.19 -3.71
C PHE A 348 -2.28 -15.83 -2.81
N VAL A 349 -2.06 -14.88 -1.89
CA VAL A 349 -3.10 -14.44 -0.96
C VAL A 349 -3.15 -12.91 -0.91
N ILE A 350 -4.35 -12.35 -1.10
CA ILE A 350 -4.54 -10.89 -1.03
C ILE A 350 -4.78 -10.46 0.42
N ALA A 351 -3.92 -9.56 0.91
CA ALA A 351 -4.11 -8.76 2.11
C ALA A 351 -4.92 -7.49 1.77
N ASP A 352 -6.25 -7.60 1.79
CA ASP A 352 -7.14 -6.52 1.35
C ASP A 352 -7.07 -5.27 2.26
N MET A 353 -6.75 -4.13 1.64
CA MET A 353 -6.59 -2.82 2.27
C MET A 353 -7.83 -1.92 2.12
N SER A 354 -8.85 -2.33 1.35
CA SER A 354 -10.03 -1.48 1.03
C SER A 354 -10.75 -1.00 2.29
N LYS A 355 -11.01 -1.91 3.24
CA LYS A 355 -11.64 -1.57 4.53
C LYS A 355 -10.79 -0.58 5.33
N TYR A 356 -9.47 -0.72 5.25
CA TYR A 356 -8.54 0.09 6.02
C TYR A 356 -8.45 1.51 5.45
N ILE A 357 -8.39 1.66 4.12
CA ILE A 357 -8.46 2.96 3.43
C ILE A 357 -9.79 3.65 3.76
N ALA A 358 -10.92 2.92 3.73
CA ALA A 358 -12.22 3.48 4.10
C ALA A 358 -12.23 4.04 5.54
N LEU A 359 -11.64 3.33 6.49
CA LEU A 359 -11.49 3.81 7.88
C LEU A 359 -10.59 5.03 7.97
N ILE A 360 -9.52 5.11 7.17
CA ILE A 360 -8.62 6.26 7.10
C ILE A 360 -9.39 7.48 6.58
N ILE A 361 -10.04 7.38 5.42
CA ILE A 361 -10.84 8.48 4.85
C ILE A 361 -11.86 8.98 5.84
N ASP A 362 -12.61 8.06 6.44
CA ASP A 362 -13.68 8.44 7.37
C ASP A 362 -13.08 9.06 8.65
N SER A 363 -11.91 8.62 9.11
CA SER A 363 -11.24 9.23 10.26
C SER A 363 -10.73 10.66 9.96
N PHE A 364 -10.12 10.87 8.79
CA PHE A 364 -9.71 12.22 8.36
C PHE A 364 -10.90 13.14 8.17
N ASN A 365 -12.00 12.65 7.60
CA ASN A 365 -13.19 13.46 7.40
C ASN A 365 -13.82 13.95 8.72
N HIS A 366 -13.54 13.29 9.86
CA HIS A 366 -13.99 13.69 11.19
C HIS A 366 -12.90 14.38 12.02
N ASP A 367 -11.71 14.64 11.47
CA ASP A 367 -10.53 15.14 12.20
C ASP A 367 -10.21 14.35 13.49
N ILE A 368 -10.56 13.05 13.51
CA ILE A 368 -10.25 12.21 14.66
C ILE A 368 -8.82 11.67 14.56
N SER A 369 -8.22 11.41 15.73
CA SER A 369 -6.87 10.86 15.78
C SER A 369 -6.78 9.53 15.04
N ILE A 370 -5.83 9.47 14.11
CA ILE A 370 -5.45 8.25 13.39
C ILE A 370 -4.37 7.46 14.12
N GLY A 371 -3.96 7.83 15.33
CA GLY A 371 -2.90 7.11 16.06
C GLY A 371 -3.19 5.61 16.24
N ALA A 372 -4.44 5.26 16.53
CA ALA A 372 -4.91 3.87 16.62
C ALA A 372 -5.08 3.17 15.25
N VAL A 373 -5.05 3.94 14.16
CA VAL A 373 -5.03 3.44 12.78
C VAL A 373 -3.58 3.17 12.38
N LEU A 374 -2.67 4.14 12.61
CA LEU A 374 -1.24 4.09 12.32
C LEU A 374 -0.48 3.00 13.09
N ASN A 375 -0.85 2.72 14.34
CA ASN A 375 -0.19 1.69 15.15
C ASN A 375 -1.07 0.44 15.33
N PRO A 376 -0.93 -0.58 14.45
CA PRO A 376 -1.75 -1.79 14.50
C PRO A 376 -1.34 -2.79 15.59
N THR A 377 -0.35 -2.48 16.45
CA THR A 377 0.21 -3.44 17.43
C THR A 377 -0.88 -4.13 18.25
N ASP A 378 -1.79 -3.37 18.87
CA ASP A 378 -2.89 -3.92 19.67
C ASP A 378 -3.83 -4.81 18.85
N LYS A 379 -4.04 -4.49 17.57
CA LYS A 379 -4.88 -5.28 16.66
C LYS A 379 -4.20 -6.59 16.31
N ILE A 380 -2.88 -6.57 16.14
CA ILE A 380 -2.07 -7.77 15.88
C ILE A 380 -2.07 -8.65 17.13
N HIS A 381 -1.83 -8.09 18.32
CA HIS A 381 -1.88 -8.88 19.57
C HIS A 381 -3.24 -9.53 19.80
N LYS A 382 -4.35 -8.80 19.61
CA LYS A 382 -5.71 -9.37 19.68
C LYS A 382 -5.96 -10.44 18.63
N LEU A 383 -5.41 -10.28 17.43
CA LEU A 383 -5.49 -11.28 16.37
C LEU A 383 -4.74 -12.55 16.76
N LEU A 384 -3.51 -12.42 17.27
CA LEU A 384 -2.68 -13.53 17.70
C LEU A 384 -3.29 -14.25 18.91
N GLU A 385 -3.82 -13.52 19.90
CA GLU A 385 -4.52 -14.10 21.05
C GLU A 385 -5.74 -14.91 20.60
N LYS A 386 -6.57 -14.34 19.72
CA LYS A 386 -7.72 -15.05 19.16
C LYS A 386 -7.29 -16.31 18.41
N HIS A 387 -6.20 -16.25 17.65
CA HIS A 387 -5.66 -17.38 16.89
C HIS A 387 -5.15 -18.50 17.80
N ARG A 388 -4.40 -18.16 18.85
CA ARG A 388 -3.93 -19.13 19.85
C ARG A 388 -5.08 -19.83 20.56
N ASN A 389 -6.18 -19.11 20.83
CA ASN A 389 -7.37 -19.69 21.45
C ASN A 389 -8.20 -20.59 20.51
N SER A 390 -7.91 -20.58 19.21
CA SER A 390 -8.57 -21.43 18.21
C SER A 390 -7.75 -22.66 17.77
N LEU A 391 -6.45 -22.68 18.07
CA LEU A 391 -5.60 -23.87 18.01
C LEU A 391 -5.91 -24.79 19.20
#